data_AF-A0A0P0DFT6-F1
#
_entry.id   AF-A0A0P0DFT6-F1
#
_cell.length_a   1.000
_cell.length_b   1.000
_cell.length_c   1.000
_cell.angle_alpha   90.00
_cell.angle_beta   90.00
_cell.angle_gamma   90.00
#
_symmetry.space_group_name_H-M   'P 1'
#
loop_
_entity.id
_entity.type
_entity.pdbx_description
1 polymer ?
#
loop_
_entity_poly.entity_id
_entity_poly.type
_entity_poly.pdbx_seq_one_letter_code
_entity_poly.pdbx_strand_id
1 'polypeptide(L)'
;MIGTMEQSEYPPDMQRLIDRVAPGWPPILDVSPGWYPLLVRLDAHLSTIAPGYVLQQCKSKFGSLSFYASPSDDASDYNDEFNEAIRAAEWESIETCEVCGVPGAQYVINLWVSVLCPEHHDRATGTTDRADTKEPAEDLAIPPRSPWHPRQPRVWEDVCPIDADVGALQHAQMPSTTGLA
;
A
#
# COMPACT_ATOMS: atom_id res chain seq x y z
N MET A 1 7.11 -15.74 42.28
CA MET A 1 8.34 -15.25 41.66
C MET A 1 8.01 -14.97 40.21
N ILE A 2 7.71 -13.71 39.90
CA ILE A 2 7.20 -13.26 38.60
C ILE A 2 8.44 -13.13 37.72
N GLY A 3 8.52 -13.95 36.67
CA GLY A 3 9.64 -13.95 35.73
C GLY A 3 9.79 -12.59 35.06
N THR A 4 11.00 -12.06 35.08
CA THR A 4 11.36 -10.76 34.51
C THR A 4 11.23 -10.81 32.99
N MET A 5 10.13 -10.23 32.52
CA MET A 5 9.89 -9.51 31.25
C MET A 5 10.85 -9.81 30.09
N GLU A 6 10.27 -10.52 29.13
CA GLU A 6 10.61 -10.75 27.72
C GLU A 6 11.59 -9.74 27.11
N GLN A 7 12.67 -10.28 26.52
CA GLN A 7 13.55 -9.52 25.64
C GLN A 7 12.75 -9.07 24.41
N SER A 8 12.89 -7.80 24.05
CA SER A 8 12.28 -7.17 22.88
C SER A 8 12.29 -8.07 21.63
N GLU A 9 11.11 -8.31 21.04
CA GLU A 9 10.90 -9.05 19.78
C GLU A 9 11.54 -8.32 18.57
N TYR A 10 12.01 -7.09 18.77
CA TYR A 10 12.51 -6.22 17.72
C TYR A 10 14.04 -6.26 17.58
N PRO A 11 14.57 -6.08 16.35
CA PRO A 11 16.00 -5.88 16.14
C PRO A 11 16.54 -4.68 16.94
N PRO A 12 17.84 -4.67 17.33
CA PRO A 12 18.42 -3.59 18.14
C PRO A 12 18.26 -2.19 17.52
N ASP A 13 18.32 -2.07 16.19
CA ASP A 13 18.14 -0.79 15.51
C ASP A 13 16.71 -0.24 15.67
N MET A 14 15.72 -1.12 15.78
CA MET A 14 14.32 -0.75 16.04
C MET A 14 14.09 -0.40 17.51
N GLN A 15 14.86 -0.97 18.44
CA GLN A 15 14.77 -0.63 19.85
C GLN A 15 15.01 0.87 20.09
N ARG A 16 15.90 1.49 19.32
CA ARG A 16 16.15 2.94 19.39
C ARG A 16 14.90 3.78 19.11
N LEU A 17 14.08 3.37 18.15
CA LEU A 17 12.81 4.03 17.85
C LEU A 17 11.78 3.82 18.96
N ILE A 18 11.75 2.62 19.54
CA ILE A 18 10.86 2.30 20.67
C ILE A 18 11.20 3.16 21.89
N ASP A 19 12.50 3.37 22.15
CA ASP A 19 12.97 4.20 23.26
C ASP A 19 12.59 5.68 23.10
N ARG A 20 12.22 6.12 21.90
CA ARG A 20 11.72 7.48 21.62
C ARG A 20 10.22 7.63 21.82
N VAL A 21 9.49 6.55 22.10
CA VAL A 21 8.04 6.63 22.28
C VAL A 21 7.72 7.53 23.47
N ALA A 22 6.92 8.56 23.22
CA ALA A 22 6.58 9.58 24.19
C ALA A 22 5.86 8.97 25.41
N PRO A 23 6.08 9.50 26.63
CA PRO A 23 5.37 9.05 27.81
C PRO A 23 3.84 9.06 27.60
N GLY A 24 3.17 7.98 28.02
CA GLY A 24 1.72 7.82 27.85
C GLY A 24 1.30 7.17 26.54
N TRP A 25 2.23 6.89 25.62
CA TRP A 25 2.00 6.09 24.42
C TRP A 25 2.51 4.65 24.60
N PRO A 26 1.84 3.64 24.01
CA PRO A 26 2.32 2.27 24.04
C PRO A 26 3.60 2.15 23.19
N PRO A 27 4.68 1.51 23.71
CA PRO A 27 5.96 1.36 23.00
C PRO A 27 5.89 0.25 21.93
N ILE A 28 4.94 0.38 20.99
CA ILE A 28 4.63 -0.60 19.96
C ILE A 28 4.75 0.05 18.59
N LEU A 29 5.41 -0.65 17.66
CA LEU A 29 5.47 -0.26 16.25
C LEU A 29 4.56 -1.21 15.45
N ASP A 30 3.49 -0.68 14.88
CA ASP A 30 2.46 -1.45 14.15
C ASP A 30 2.75 -1.46 12.65
N VAL A 31 3.91 -2.03 12.30
CA VAL A 31 4.49 -2.04 10.95
C VAL A 31 5.15 -3.37 10.66
N SER A 32 5.11 -3.77 9.39
CA SER A 32 5.75 -5.01 8.93
C SER A 32 7.27 -4.86 8.74
N PRO A 33 8.05 -5.95 8.86
CA PRO A 33 9.52 -5.89 8.86
C PRO A 33 10.18 -5.30 7.61
N GLY A 34 9.51 -5.33 6.46
CA GLY A 34 10.02 -4.77 5.22
C GLY A 34 10.25 -3.26 5.28
N TRP A 35 9.59 -2.55 6.20
CA TRP A 35 9.79 -1.12 6.42
C TRP A 35 10.84 -0.79 7.50
N TYR A 36 11.39 -1.77 8.21
CA TYR A 36 12.39 -1.50 9.25
C TYR A 36 13.63 -0.75 8.72
N PRO A 37 14.22 -1.10 7.55
CA PRO A 37 15.34 -0.34 7.01
C PRO A 37 14.99 1.13 6.70
N LEU A 38 13.76 1.40 6.25
CA LEU A 38 13.27 2.75 6.02
C LEU A 38 13.15 3.53 7.33
N LEU A 39 12.59 2.91 8.36
CA LEU A 39 12.45 3.50 9.69
C LEU A 39 13.80 3.78 10.38
N VAL A 40 14.78 2.89 10.25
CA VAL A 40 16.12 3.09 10.79
C VAL A 40 16.81 4.29 10.14
N ARG A 41 16.68 4.44 8.81
CA ARG A 41 17.21 5.63 8.11
C ARG A 41 16.50 6.90 8.54
N LEU A 42 15.17 6.83 8.70
CA LEU A 42 14.38 7.96 9.20
C LEU A 42 14.81 8.37 10.61
N ASP A 43 14.91 7.44 11.58
CA ASP A 43 15.40 7.73 12.94
C ASP A 43 16.76 8.40 12.91
N ALA A 44 17.70 7.85 12.13
CA ALA A 44 19.04 8.42 12.02
C ALA A 44 18.99 9.86 11.52
N HIS A 45 18.18 10.16 10.49
CA HIS A 45 18.05 11.51 9.95
C HIS A 45 17.33 12.46 10.92
N LEU A 46 16.19 12.07 11.47
CA LEU A 46 15.45 12.88 12.45
C LEU A 46 16.30 13.19 13.70
N SER A 47 17.12 12.23 14.14
CA SER A 47 18.06 12.40 15.25
C SER A 47 19.13 13.48 14.97
N THR A 48 19.46 13.75 13.70
CA THR A 48 20.39 14.84 13.34
C THR A 48 19.72 16.21 13.40
N ILE A 49 18.44 16.28 13.02
CA ILE A 49 17.66 17.52 12.99
C ILE A 49 17.21 17.92 14.41
N ALA A 50 16.68 16.94 15.15
CA ALA A 50 16.09 17.14 16.47
C ALA A 50 16.47 15.96 17.38
N PRO A 51 17.62 15.99 18.06
CA PRO A 51 18.11 14.86 18.85
C PRO A 51 17.14 14.36 19.94
N GLY A 52 16.34 15.28 20.50
CA GLY A 52 15.34 15.04 21.53
C GLY A 52 13.92 14.84 21.02
N TYR A 53 13.73 14.53 19.73
CA TYR A 53 12.40 14.27 19.19
C TYR A 53 11.74 13.07 19.87
N VAL A 54 10.41 13.14 19.96
CA VAL A 54 9.56 12.12 20.57
C VAL A 54 8.63 11.51 19.53
N LEU A 55 8.40 10.21 19.63
CA LEU A 55 7.53 9.44 18.75
C LEU A 55 6.18 9.19 19.45
N GLN A 56 5.06 9.53 18.82
CA GLN A 56 3.74 9.20 19.36
C GLN A 56 3.18 7.90 18.77
N GLN A 57 3.28 7.72 17.45
CA GLN A 57 2.77 6.52 16.76
C GLN A 57 3.60 6.20 15.53
N CYS A 58 3.81 4.92 15.28
CA CYS A 58 4.35 4.40 14.03
C CYS A 58 3.49 3.21 13.60
N LYS A 59 2.77 3.34 12.49
CA LYS A 59 1.84 2.30 12.01
C LYS A 59 1.70 2.26 10.50
N SER A 60 1.22 1.14 9.97
CA SER A 60 0.66 1.08 8.61
C SER A 60 -0.79 1.58 8.61
N LYS A 61 -1.12 2.45 7.65
CA LYS A 61 -2.48 2.95 7.44
C LYS A 61 -2.70 3.26 5.97
N PHE A 62 -3.74 2.65 5.38
CA PHE A 62 -4.11 2.83 3.98
C PHE A 62 -2.95 2.57 3.00
N GLY A 63 -2.14 1.54 3.26
CA GLY A 63 -1.01 1.18 2.38
C GLY A 63 0.10 2.22 2.38
N SER A 64 0.29 2.91 3.51
CA SER A 64 1.35 3.89 3.75
C SER A 64 1.81 3.78 5.19
N LEU A 65 3.08 4.09 5.43
CA LEU A 65 3.56 4.46 6.75
C LEU A 65 2.78 5.70 7.24
N SER A 66 2.42 5.69 8.52
CA SER A 66 1.99 6.86 9.27
C SER A 66 2.93 7.03 10.45
N PHE A 67 3.76 8.08 10.40
CA PHE A 67 4.80 8.32 11.40
C PHE A 67 4.53 9.63 12.13
N TYR A 68 3.93 9.55 13.32
CA TYR A 68 3.62 10.70 14.15
C TYR A 68 4.76 10.92 15.15
N ALA A 69 5.55 11.96 14.91
CA ALA A 69 6.62 12.40 15.80
C ALA A 69 6.64 13.92 15.91
N SER A 70 7.16 14.44 17.02
CA SER A 70 7.36 15.87 17.26
C SER A 70 8.85 16.15 17.51
N PRO A 71 9.40 17.29 17.02
CA PRO A 71 10.81 17.64 17.20
C PRO A 71 11.26 17.73 18.68
N SER A 72 10.31 17.96 19.58
CA SER A 72 10.51 17.93 21.03
C SER A 72 9.22 17.49 21.73
N ASP A 73 9.26 17.43 23.06
CA ASP A 73 8.07 17.17 23.90
C ASP A 73 7.11 18.37 23.97
N ASP A 74 7.52 19.54 23.48
CA ASP A 74 6.62 20.69 23.32
C ASP A 74 5.80 20.53 22.03
N ALA A 75 4.49 20.36 22.17
CA ALA A 75 3.57 20.20 21.03
C ALA A 75 3.50 21.42 20.10
N SER A 76 4.02 22.59 20.52
CA SER A 76 4.11 23.80 19.71
C SER A 76 5.40 23.89 18.88
N ASP A 77 6.40 23.05 19.15
CA ASP A 77 7.62 23.00 18.37
C ASP A 77 7.35 22.42 16.98
N TYR A 78 7.66 23.23 15.97
CA TYR A 78 7.47 22.88 14.57
C TYR A 78 8.79 23.10 13.81
N ASN A 79 9.17 22.12 13.01
CA ASN A 79 10.36 22.15 12.18
C ASN A 79 10.02 21.61 10.78
N ASP A 80 10.17 22.44 9.75
CA ASP A 80 9.82 22.08 8.37
C ASP A 80 10.67 20.93 7.84
N GLU A 81 11.98 20.95 8.07
CA GLU A 81 12.90 19.90 7.61
C GLU A 81 12.56 18.55 8.26
N PHE A 82 12.23 18.56 9.55
CA PHE A 82 11.80 17.37 10.29
C PHE A 82 10.51 16.77 9.72
N ASN A 83 9.51 17.61 9.47
CA ASN A 83 8.24 17.16 8.91
C ASN A 83 8.38 16.69 7.46
N GLU A 84 9.26 17.32 6.68
CA GLU A 84 9.52 16.91 5.31
C GLU A 84 10.24 15.57 5.24
N ALA A 85 11.19 15.30 6.14
CA ALA A 85 11.82 13.99 6.28
C ALA A 85 10.80 12.88 6.57
N ILE A 86 9.81 13.16 7.45
CA ILE A 86 8.71 12.24 7.71
C ILE A 86 7.88 12.01 6.45
N ARG A 87 7.44 13.08 5.77
CA ARG A 87 6.65 12.95 4.52
C ARG A 87 7.39 12.17 3.45
N ALA A 88 8.69 12.39 3.29
CA ALA A 88 9.51 11.66 2.33
C ALA A 88 9.52 10.15 2.63
N ALA A 89 9.63 9.77 3.91
CA ALA A 89 9.57 8.37 4.33
C ALA A 89 8.17 7.76 4.15
N GLU A 90 7.10 8.53 4.40
CA GLU A 90 5.73 8.11 4.10
C GLU A 90 5.54 7.87 2.59
N TRP A 91 6.07 8.73 1.73
CA TRP A 91 6.07 8.53 0.27
C TRP A 91 6.91 7.33 -0.16
N GLU A 92 8.09 7.11 0.43
CA GLU A 92 8.90 5.92 0.08
C GLU A 92 8.18 4.62 0.46
N SER A 93 7.41 4.63 1.56
CA SER A 93 6.69 3.45 2.03
C SER A 93 5.64 2.93 1.05
N ILE A 94 5.00 3.81 0.26
CA ILE A 94 3.96 3.41 -0.70
C ILE A 94 4.51 2.66 -1.92
N GLU A 95 5.83 2.69 -2.13
CA GLU A 95 6.56 1.98 -3.18
C GLU A 95 7.42 0.83 -2.63
N THR A 96 7.38 0.59 -1.32
CA THR A 96 8.23 -0.38 -0.62
C THR A 96 7.37 -1.51 -0.07
N CYS A 97 7.66 -2.76 -0.44
CA CYS A 97 6.94 -3.92 0.09
C CYS A 97 7.04 -3.97 1.62
N GLU A 98 5.91 -3.96 2.30
CA GLU A 98 5.82 -3.96 3.76
C GLU A 98 6.40 -5.25 4.38
N VAL A 99 6.45 -6.35 3.64
CA VAL A 99 6.95 -7.65 4.13
C VAL A 99 8.47 -7.77 4.02
N CYS A 100 9.06 -7.43 2.87
CA CYS A 100 10.48 -7.68 2.60
C CYS A 100 11.32 -6.46 2.19
N GLY A 101 10.71 -5.29 2.00
CA GLY A 101 11.43 -4.04 1.73
C GLY A 101 11.92 -3.86 0.29
N VAL A 102 11.64 -4.80 -0.61
CA VAL A 102 11.90 -4.62 -2.06
C VAL A 102 10.82 -3.74 -2.69
N PRO A 103 11.03 -3.19 -3.91
CA PRO A 103 10.00 -2.40 -4.59
C PRO A 103 8.66 -3.15 -4.70
N GLY A 104 7.58 -2.44 -4.38
CA GLY A 104 6.22 -2.97 -4.34
C GLY A 104 5.19 -1.99 -4.91
N ALA A 105 3.94 -2.44 -4.95
CA ALA A 105 2.80 -1.62 -5.34
C ALA A 105 1.68 -1.77 -4.31
N GLN A 106 0.79 -0.77 -4.27
CA GLN A 106 -0.40 -0.82 -3.43
C GLN A 106 -1.44 -1.78 -4.00
N TYR A 107 -1.94 -2.68 -3.16
CA TYR A 107 -3.01 -3.61 -3.48
C TYR A 107 -4.13 -3.50 -2.46
N VAL A 108 -5.37 -3.67 -2.93
CA VAL A 108 -6.54 -3.84 -2.06
C VAL A 108 -6.81 -5.33 -1.92
N ILE A 109 -6.57 -5.88 -0.74
CA ILE A 109 -6.75 -7.29 -0.41
C ILE A 109 -7.71 -7.37 0.78
N ASN A 110 -8.87 -8.01 0.60
CA ASN A 110 -9.89 -8.15 1.65
C ASN A 110 -10.28 -6.82 2.33
N LEU A 111 -10.47 -5.75 1.54
CA LEU A 111 -10.78 -4.38 2.00
C LEU A 111 -9.64 -3.64 2.73
N TRP A 112 -8.45 -4.23 2.80
CA TRP A 112 -7.25 -3.60 3.34
C TRP A 112 -6.31 -3.18 2.23
N VAL A 113 -5.63 -2.04 2.41
CA VAL A 113 -4.61 -1.58 1.47
C VAL A 113 -3.24 -1.94 2.03
N SER A 114 -2.49 -2.74 1.28
CA SER A 114 -1.13 -3.19 1.59
C SER A 114 -0.17 -2.82 0.47
N VAL A 115 1.10 -2.59 0.80
CA VAL A 115 2.16 -2.39 -0.21
C VAL A 115 2.96 -3.69 -0.34
N LEU A 116 2.87 -4.38 -1.47
CA LEU A 116 3.49 -5.69 -1.64
C LEU A 116 4.29 -5.76 -2.93
N CYS A 117 5.37 -6.55 -2.94
CA CYS A 117 5.98 -6.98 -4.19
C CYS A 117 5.12 -8.09 -4.82
N PRO A 118 5.31 -8.43 -6.11
CA PRO A 118 4.52 -9.45 -6.79
C PRO A 118 4.47 -10.79 -6.04
N GLU A 119 5.61 -11.22 -5.49
CA GLU A 119 5.73 -12.47 -4.74
C GLU A 119 4.88 -12.49 -3.46
N HIS A 120 4.90 -11.41 -2.68
CA HIS A 120 4.09 -11.32 -1.46
C HIS A 120 2.61 -11.05 -1.75
N HIS A 121 2.31 -10.35 -2.84
CA HIS A 121 0.95 -10.22 -3.34
C HIS A 121 0.36 -11.59 -3.67
N ASP A 122 1.06 -12.41 -4.47
CA ASP A 122 0.54 -13.71 -4.91
C ASP A 122 0.35 -14.69 -3.75
N ARG A 123 1.18 -14.58 -2.70
CA ARG A 123 0.98 -15.31 -1.44
C ARG A 123 -0.25 -14.82 -0.68
N ALA A 124 -0.42 -13.51 -0.58
CA ALA A 124 -1.54 -12.91 0.15
C ALA A 124 -2.90 -13.17 -0.53
N THR A 125 -2.93 -13.32 -1.86
CA THR A 125 -4.15 -13.63 -2.62
C THR A 125 -4.36 -15.12 -2.89
N GLY A 126 -3.40 -15.98 -2.54
CA GLY A 126 -3.46 -17.42 -2.85
C GLY A 126 -3.35 -17.73 -4.35
N THR A 127 -2.80 -16.82 -5.15
CA THR A 127 -2.65 -17.00 -6.61
C THR A 127 -1.58 -18.05 -6.96
N THR A 128 -0.65 -18.33 -6.04
CA THR A 128 0.45 -19.30 -6.24
C THR A 128 0.01 -20.75 -6.44
N ASP A 129 -1.22 -21.14 -6.07
CA ASP A 129 -1.71 -22.53 -6.17
C ASP A 129 -2.66 -22.79 -7.36
N ARG A 130 -2.96 -21.78 -8.20
CA ARG A 130 -4.02 -21.90 -9.23
C ARG A 130 -3.50 -21.97 -10.68
N ALA A 131 -2.19 -21.89 -10.89
CA ALA A 131 -1.59 -21.84 -12.23
C ALA A 131 -1.26 -23.22 -12.86
N ASP A 132 -1.39 -24.33 -12.13
CA ASP A 132 -0.97 -25.65 -12.62
C ASP A 132 -2.09 -26.68 -12.85
N THR A 133 -3.37 -26.32 -12.75
CA THR A 133 -4.44 -27.14 -13.34
C THR A 133 -4.78 -26.61 -14.72
N LYS A 134 -3.85 -26.76 -15.66
CA LYS A 134 -4.28 -26.99 -17.05
C LYS A 134 -4.89 -28.38 -17.04
N GLU A 135 -6.20 -28.48 -16.81
CA GLU A 135 -6.92 -29.71 -17.14
C GLU A 135 -6.49 -30.08 -18.57
N PRO A 136 -5.91 -31.26 -18.80
CA PRO A 136 -5.78 -31.72 -20.17
C PRO A 136 -7.20 -31.72 -20.74
N ALA A 137 -7.36 -31.25 -21.98
CA ALA A 137 -8.61 -31.37 -22.69
C ALA A 137 -8.86 -32.86 -22.98
N GLU A 138 -9.21 -33.63 -21.95
CA GLU A 138 -9.61 -35.01 -22.06
C GLU A 138 -11.13 -35.07 -22.20
N ASP A 139 -11.54 -35.24 -23.46
CA ASP A 139 -12.68 -36.07 -23.85
C ASP A 139 -14.00 -35.81 -23.12
N LEU A 140 -14.48 -34.56 -23.19
CA LEU A 140 -15.92 -34.31 -23.05
C LEU A 140 -16.63 -34.83 -24.30
N ALA A 141 -16.88 -36.13 -24.33
CA ALA A 141 -17.94 -36.70 -25.13
C ALA A 141 -19.23 -35.94 -24.82
N ILE A 142 -19.68 -35.13 -25.78
CA ILE A 142 -20.95 -34.42 -25.71
C ILE A 142 -22.03 -35.48 -25.42
N PRO A 143 -22.75 -35.42 -24.28
CA PRO A 143 -23.79 -36.39 -24.01
C PRO A 143 -24.88 -36.26 -25.09
N PRO A 144 -25.49 -37.38 -25.53
CA PRO A 144 -26.54 -37.31 -26.53
C PRO A 144 -27.68 -36.44 -26.02
N ARG A 145 -28.21 -35.62 -26.94
CA ARG A 145 -29.24 -34.62 -26.67
C ARG A 145 -30.43 -35.22 -25.92
N SER A 146 -30.84 -34.57 -24.83
CA SER A 146 -32.09 -34.88 -24.15
C SER A 146 -33.29 -34.64 -25.09
N PRO A 147 -34.30 -35.53 -25.13
CA PRO A 147 -35.49 -35.37 -25.97
C PRO A 147 -36.40 -34.19 -25.61
N TRP A 148 -36.19 -33.55 -24.44
CA TRP A 148 -37.21 -32.72 -23.79
C TRP A 148 -36.99 -31.20 -23.88
N HIS A 149 -36.10 -30.71 -24.75
CA HIS A 149 -35.99 -29.28 -25.03
C HIS A 149 -36.42 -28.97 -26.47
N PRO A 150 -37.63 -28.40 -26.70
CA PRO A 150 -37.94 -27.82 -28.00
C PRO A 150 -37.00 -26.63 -28.28
N ARG A 151 -36.62 -26.48 -29.56
CA ARG A 151 -35.68 -25.45 -30.03
C ARG A 151 -36.20 -24.06 -29.64
N GLN A 152 -35.47 -23.35 -28.78
CA GLN A 152 -35.51 -21.89 -28.76
C GLN A 152 -34.79 -21.42 -30.05
N PRO A 153 -35.44 -20.68 -30.96
CA PRO A 153 -34.71 -20.05 -32.05
C PRO A 153 -33.73 -19.02 -31.46
N ARG A 154 -32.48 -19.11 -31.89
CA ARG A 154 -31.46 -18.10 -31.59
C ARG A 154 -31.85 -16.80 -32.30
N VAL A 155 -32.39 -15.84 -31.55
CA VAL A 155 -32.39 -14.44 -31.95
C VAL A 155 -31.28 -13.78 -31.14
N TRP A 156 -30.12 -13.54 -31.77
CA TRP A 156 -29.02 -12.75 -31.19
C TRP A 156 -28.71 -11.52 -32.04
N GLU A 157 -29.56 -11.19 -33.01
CA GLU A 157 -29.51 -9.90 -33.66
C GLU A 157 -30.10 -8.85 -32.70
N ASP A 158 -29.35 -7.76 -32.54
CA ASP A 158 -29.66 -6.52 -31.83
C ASP A 158 -29.42 -6.52 -30.30
N VAL A 159 -28.18 -6.21 -29.86
CA VAL A 159 -27.80 -4.96 -29.16
C VAL A 159 -26.27 -4.92 -28.94
N CYS A 160 -25.55 -4.19 -29.79
CA CYS A 160 -24.45 -3.28 -29.43
C CYS A 160 -23.96 -2.52 -30.68
N PRO A 161 -24.36 -1.25 -30.88
CA PRO A 161 -23.62 -0.32 -31.70
C PRO A 161 -22.77 0.56 -30.78
N ILE A 162 -21.49 0.23 -30.63
CA ILE A 162 -20.45 1.20 -30.25
C ILE A 162 -19.34 1.13 -31.29
N ASP A 163 -19.72 1.40 -32.54
CA ASP A 163 -18.84 2.03 -33.51
C ASP A 163 -19.28 3.49 -33.62
N ALA A 164 -18.58 4.38 -32.92
CA ALA A 164 -18.66 5.82 -33.13
C ALA A 164 -17.23 6.37 -33.19
N ASP A 165 -16.76 6.48 -34.43
CA ASP A 165 -15.82 7.48 -34.94
C ASP A 165 -14.81 8.09 -33.96
N VAL A 166 -13.59 7.55 -34.01
CA VAL A 166 -12.38 8.31 -33.68
C VAL A 166 -12.10 9.24 -34.87
N GLY A 167 -12.74 10.40 -34.89
CA GLY A 167 -12.62 11.34 -36.01
C GLY A 167 -13.00 12.77 -35.66
N ALA A 168 -11.98 13.59 -35.42
CA ALA A 168 -11.96 15.04 -35.60
C ALA A 168 -12.77 15.93 -34.63
N LEU A 169 -12.11 16.46 -33.60
CA LEU A 169 -12.28 17.84 -33.14
C LEU A 169 -10.98 18.33 -32.47
N GLN A 170 -10.01 18.76 -33.29
CA GLN A 170 -9.04 19.79 -32.89
C GLN A 170 -9.56 21.14 -33.42
N HIS A 171 -9.22 22.20 -32.71
CA HIS A 171 -9.58 23.62 -32.89
C HIS A 171 -10.79 24.11 -32.08
N ALA A 172 -10.50 24.49 -30.84
CA ALA A 172 -11.15 25.63 -30.21
C ALA A 172 -10.08 26.50 -29.54
N GLN A 173 -9.79 27.61 -30.22
CA GLN A 173 -8.97 28.73 -29.77
C GLN A 173 -9.55 29.31 -28.47
N MET A 174 -8.72 29.50 -27.45
CA MET A 174 -9.12 30.20 -26.21
C MET A 174 -9.24 31.71 -26.47
N PRO A 175 -10.31 32.39 -26.02
CA PRO A 175 -10.34 33.84 -25.95
C PRO A 175 -9.57 34.34 -24.71
N SER A 176 -8.60 35.21 -24.95
CA SER A 176 -7.91 36.02 -23.92
C SER A 176 -8.75 37.24 -23.57
N THR A 177 -9.07 37.40 -22.29
CA THR A 177 -9.66 38.60 -21.67
C THR A 177 -9.03 38.75 -20.28
N THR A 178 -8.59 39.89 -19.74
CA THR A 178 -8.49 41.30 -20.16
C THR A 178 -7.66 42.06 -19.12
N GLY A 179 -6.86 43.06 -19.55
CA GLY A 179 -6.61 44.34 -18.85
C GLY A 179 -5.59 44.34 -17.68
N LEU A 180 -4.90 45.43 -17.34
CA LEU A 180 -5.03 46.84 -17.67
C LEU A 180 -3.68 47.54 -17.46
N ALA A 181 -3.46 48.60 -18.24
CA ALA A 181 -2.52 49.68 -17.94
C ALA A 181 -3.16 50.69 -16.97
#